data_AF-A0A2N5KU50-F1
#
_entry.id   AF-A0A2N5KU50-F1
#
_cell.length_a   1.000
_cell.length_b   1.000
_cell.length_c   1.000
_cell.angle_alpha   90.00
_cell.angle_beta   90.00
_cell.angle_gamma   90.00
#
_symmetry.space_group_name_H-M   'P 1'
#
loop_
_entity.id
_entity.type
_entity.pdbx_description
1 polymer ?
#
loop_
_entity_poly.entity_id
_entity_poly.type
_entity_poly.pdbx_seq_one_letter_code
_entity_poly.pdbx_strand_id
1 'polypeptide(L)'
;MSLLQDDSSKPIYVHRIVRYFIKAVDFVPLFLQADGKRSKSEDYKEFRFDSSERSRIVGTLNSTLFYWFWRIHGDGFHCGYKDVYSMPYRRNENSTLLTQFDRLQERLMAALQESSAEKTIATKAGRITYQEFYSKGVKPLIDEIDKVLAKHYKFTDEELDFIVNFDIKYRMGDEL
;
A
#
# COMPACT_ATOMS: atom_id res chain seq x y z
N MET A 1 -6.96 21.26 -4.58
CA MET A 1 -6.87 20.35 -3.44
C MET A 1 -7.85 19.22 -3.69
N SER A 2 -7.40 17.96 -3.71
CA SER A 2 -8.32 16.82 -3.70
C SER A 2 -9.20 16.93 -2.45
N LEU A 3 -10.52 16.70 -2.55
CA LEU A 3 -11.52 16.76 -1.46
C LEU A 3 -11.25 15.75 -0.31
N LEU A 4 -10.11 15.08 -0.34
CA LEU A 4 -9.70 14.05 0.59
C LEU A 4 -8.42 14.42 1.35
N GLN A 5 -7.71 15.49 1.01
CA GLN A 5 -6.52 15.91 1.77
C GLN A 5 -6.93 16.69 3.02
N ASP A 6 -6.37 16.30 4.16
CA ASP A 6 -6.57 16.96 5.45
C ASP A 6 -5.24 17.01 6.21
N ASP A 7 -4.55 18.15 6.18
CA ASP A 7 -3.22 18.30 6.79
C ASP A 7 -3.23 18.14 8.32
N SER A 8 -4.41 18.23 8.95
CA SER A 8 -4.57 18.04 10.40
C SER A 8 -4.68 16.56 10.81
N SER A 9 -4.94 15.66 9.86
CA SER A 9 -5.18 14.25 10.14
C SER A 9 -3.90 13.46 10.39
N LYS A 10 -4.02 12.26 10.98
CA LYS A 10 -2.87 11.37 11.19
C LYS A 10 -2.31 10.89 9.85
N PRO A 11 -0.98 10.97 9.64
CA PRO A 11 -0.41 10.56 8.37
C PRO A 11 -0.50 9.05 8.18
N ILE A 12 -0.42 8.66 6.92
CA ILE A 12 -0.01 7.34 6.47
C ILE A 12 1.37 7.47 5.80
N TYR A 13 2.09 6.36 5.70
CA TYR A 13 3.45 6.34 5.19
C TYR A 13 3.51 5.43 3.97
N VAL A 14 3.91 5.98 2.83
CA VAL A 14 4.07 5.20 1.58
C VAL A 14 5.54 5.14 1.23
N HIS A 15 6.07 3.93 1.05
CA HIS A 15 7.44 3.74 0.61
C HIS A 15 7.56 4.11 -0.87
N ARG A 16 8.39 5.10 -1.18
CA ARG A 16 8.55 5.58 -2.55
C ARG A 16 9.22 4.57 -3.46
N ILE A 17 10.13 3.73 -2.97
CA ILE A 17 10.76 2.71 -3.82
C ILE A 17 9.88 1.46 -3.85
N VAL A 18 9.35 1.19 -5.02
CA VAL A 18 8.43 0.07 -5.28
C VAL A 18 9.17 -1.00 -6.06
N ARG A 19 8.90 -2.26 -5.70
CA ARG A 19 9.39 -3.42 -6.44
C ARG A 19 8.20 -4.27 -6.86
N TYR A 20 7.77 -5.17 -5.99
CA TYR A 20 6.69 -6.12 -6.26
C TYR A 20 5.33 -5.67 -5.74
N PHE A 21 5.30 -4.81 -4.72
CA PHE A 21 4.07 -4.24 -4.18
C PHE A 21 4.35 -2.89 -3.52
N ILE A 22 3.30 -2.09 -3.41
CA ILE A 22 3.32 -0.81 -2.72
C ILE A 22 3.30 -1.08 -1.22
N LYS A 23 4.17 -0.40 -0.47
CA LYS A 23 4.23 -0.50 0.99
C LYS A 23 3.62 0.76 1.58
N ALA A 24 2.30 0.76 1.75
CA ALA A 24 1.56 1.84 2.41
C ALA A 24 1.15 1.38 3.80
N VAL A 25 1.56 2.08 4.84
CA VAL A 25 1.30 1.68 6.24
C VAL A 25 0.77 2.85 7.05
N ASP A 26 -0.04 2.54 8.06
CA ASP A 26 -0.62 3.54 8.95
C ASP A 26 0.13 3.71 10.28
N PHE A 27 1.32 3.10 10.37
CA PHE A 27 2.27 3.16 11.46
C PHE A 27 3.67 3.54 10.95
N VAL A 28 4.58 3.96 11.83
CA VAL A 28 5.97 4.30 11.46
C VAL A 28 6.83 3.03 11.49
N PRO A 29 7.36 2.55 10.34
CA PRO A 29 8.23 1.38 10.33
C PRO A 29 9.52 1.61 11.13
N LEU A 30 10.10 0.53 11.67
CA LEU A 30 11.39 0.63 12.37
C LEU A 30 12.47 1.16 11.41
N PHE A 31 13.23 2.13 11.89
CA PHE A 31 14.46 2.60 11.27
C PHE A 31 15.41 3.09 12.36
N LEU A 32 16.56 2.44 12.49
CA LEU A 32 17.61 2.72 13.46
C LEU A 32 18.88 3.13 12.73
N GLN A 33 19.47 4.23 13.17
CA GLN A 33 20.77 4.69 12.70
C GLN A 33 21.92 3.94 13.39
N ALA A 34 23.16 4.21 12.97
CA ALA A 34 24.35 3.54 13.49
C ALA A 34 24.58 3.77 14.99
N ASP A 35 24.10 4.89 15.51
CA ASP A 35 24.12 5.25 16.94
C ASP A 35 22.95 4.64 17.74
N GLY A 36 22.09 3.84 17.09
CA GLY A 36 20.88 3.26 17.69
C GLY A 36 19.69 4.22 17.76
N LYS A 37 19.82 5.47 17.29
CA LYS A 37 18.73 6.44 17.31
C LYS A 37 17.62 6.03 16.35
N ARG A 38 16.40 5.91 16.88
CA ARG A 38 15.20 5.66 16.08
C ARG A 38 14.82 6.91 15.27
N SER A 39 14.55 6.70 13.99
CA SER A 39 14.01 7.70 13.08
C SER A 39 13.03 7.04 12.09
N LYS A 40 12.76 7.69 10.96
CA LYS A 40 11.96 7.19 9.85
C LYS A 40 12.83 7.23 8.59
N SER A 41 12.79 6.20 7.77
CA SER A 41 13.44 6.26 6.45
C SER A 41 12.87 7.42 5.63
N GLU A 42 13.74 8.17 4.95
CA GLU A 42 13.34 9.26 4.05
C GLU A 42 12.52 8.76 2.85
N ASP A 43 12.60 7.47 2.54
CA ASP A 43 11.81 6.84 1.49
C ASP A 43 10.35 6.61 1.89
N TYR A 44 10.01 6.62 3.18
CA TYR A 44 8.62 6.65 3.64
C TYR A 44 8.10 8.10 3.65
N LYS A 45 7.38 8.47 2.59
CA LYS A 45 6.73 9.78 2.47
C LYS A 45 5.41 9.79 3.22
N GLU A 46 5.11 10.93 3.83
CA GLU A 46 3.88 11.14 4.59
C GLU A 46 2.76 11.61 3.68
N PHE A 47 1.59 11.02 3.86
CA PHE A 47 0.36 11.42 3.19
C PHE A 47 -0.72 11.62 4.23
N ARG A 48 -1.52 12.66 4.07
CA ARG A 48 -2.61 12.98 5.00
C ARG A 48 -3.91 13.05 4.24
N PHE A 49 -4.89 12.33 4.77
CA PHE A 49 -6.21 12.20 4.18
C PHE A 49 -7.30 12.40 5.22
N ASP A 50 -8.52 12.71 4.79
CA ASP A 50 -9.72 12.70 5.62
C ASP A 50 -9.74 11.43 6.49
N SER A 51 -9.88 11.63 7.81
CA SER A 51 -9.79 10.54 8.78
C SER A 51 -10.84 9.44 8.54
N SER A 52 -11.99 9.79 7.96
CA SER A 52 -13.04 8.82 7.62
C SER A 52 -12.66 7.89 6.45
N GLU A 53 -11.76 8.34 5.58
CA GLU A 53 -11.33 7.59 4.39
C GLU A 53 -9.94 6.96 4.53
N ARG A 54 -9.17 7.39 5.54
CA ARG A 54 -7.77 7.00 5.77
C ARG A 54 -7.56 5.48 5.71
N SER A 55 -8.37 4.69 6.41
CA SER A 55 -8.28 3.22 6.41
C SER A 55 -8.44 2.66 4.98
N ARG A 56 -9.52 3.02 4.29
CA ARG A 56 -9.78 2.52 2.93
C ARG A 56 -8.68 2.92 1.96
N ILE A 57 -8.19 4.16 2.04
CA ILE A 57 -7.07 4.62 1.22
C ILE A 57 -5.81 3.78 1.47
N VAL A 58 -5.49 3.46 2.73
CA VAL A 58 -4.34 2.57 3.02
C VAL A 58 -4.53 1.21 2.37
N GLY A 59 -5.71 0.59 2.47
CA GLY A 59 -5.94 -0.69 1.81
C GLY A 59 -5.93 -0.60 0.29
N THR A 60 -6.51 0.46 -0.30
CA THR A 60 -6.41 0.73 -1.75
C THR A 60 -4.97 0.86 -2.20
N LEU A 61 -4.13 1.60 -1.48
CA LEU A 61 -2.74 1.78 -1.85
C LEU A 61 -1.90 0.51 -1.72
N ASN A 62 -2.32 -0.49 -0.95
CA ASN A 62 -1.66 -1.80 -0.93
C ASN A 62 -2.26 -2.80 -1.93
N SER A 63 -3.31 -2.43 -2.64
CA SER A 63 -4.07 -3.35 -3.49
C SER A 63 -3.37 -3.61 -4.82
N THR A 64 -3.72 -4.73 -5.46
CA THR A 64 -3.21 -5.06 -6.80
C THR A 64 -3.71 -4.04 -7.83
N LEU A 65 -4.94 -3.54 -7.67
CA LEU A 65 -5.49 -2.46 -8.49
C LEU A 65 -4.61 -1.20 -8.48
N PHE A 66 -4.19 -0.71 -7.30
CA PHE A 66 -3.32 0.48 -7.26
C PHE A 66 -1.93 0.17 -7.80
N TYR A 67 -1.40 -1.02 -7.53
CA TYR A 67 -0.12 -1.44 -8.11
C TYR A 67 -0.15 -1.46 -9.65
N TRP A 68 -1.22 -2.00 -10.24
CA TRP A 68 -1.49 -1.98 -11.68
C TRP A 68 -1.56 -0.54 -12.22
N PHE A 69 -2.36 0.32 -11.58
CA PHE A 69 -2.49 1.72 -11.94
C PHE A 69 -1.14 2.45 -11.95
N TRP A 70 -0.38 2.33 -10.86
CA TRP A 70 0.94 2.94 -10.76
C TRP A 70 1.91 2.37 -11.80
N ARG A 71 1.82 1.07 -12.12
CA ARG A 71 2.71 0.45 -13.11
C ARG A 71 2.51 1.00 -14.52
N ILE A 72 1.29 1.43 -14.87
CA ILE A 72 0.96 1.97 -16.19
C ILE A 72 1.24 3.47 -16.28
N HIS A 73 1.08 4.22 -15.19
CA HIS A 73 1.19 5.68 -15.20
C HIS A 73 2.49 6.24 -14.59
N GLY A 74 3.16 5.47 -13.74
CA GLY A 74 4.38 5.87 -13.03
C GLY A 74 5.67 5.58 -13.81
N ASP A 75 6.82 5.87 -13.19
CA ASP A 75 8.14 5.60 -13.76
C ASP A 75 8.61 4.13 -13.58
N GLY A 76 7.78 3.30 -12.93
CA GLY A 76 8.07 1.90 -12.65
C GLY A 76 9.09 1.65 -11.51
N PHE A 77 9.51 2.68 -10.78
CA PHE A 77 10.46 2.58 -9.66
C PHE A 77 10.07 3.45 -8.44
N HIS A 78 9.72 4.72 -8.64
CA HIS A 78 9.28 5.65 -7.61
C HIS A 78 7.75 5.83 -7.62
N CYS A 79 7.11 5.55 -6.49
CA CYS A 79 5.74 5.97 -6.20
C CYS A 79 5.78 7.22 -5.31
N GLY A 80 5.44 8.37 -5.89
CA GLY A 80 5.48 9.67 -5.23
C GLY A 80 4.10 10.28 -5.00
N TYR A 81 4.10 11.55 -4.62
CA TYR A 81 2.87 12.31 -4.37
C TYR A 81 1.95 12.35 -5.59
N LYS A 82 2.52 12.54 -6.77
CA LYS A 82 1.76 12.60 -8.02
C LYS A 82 0.98 11.30 -8.25
N ASP A 83 1.60 10.15 -8.00
CA ASP A 83 1.00 8.84 -8.28
C ASP A 83 -0.09 8.49 -7.26
N VAL A 84 0.16 8.75 -5.98
CA VAL A 84 -0.83 8.50 -4.92
C VAL A 84 -2.04 9.42 -5.08
N TYR A 85 -1.83 10.71 -5.39
CA TYR A 85 -2.93 11.65 -5.57
C TYR A 85 -3.62 11.59 -6.93
N SER A 86 -3.05 10.91 -7.92
CA SER A 86 -3.68 10.72 -9.24
C SER A 86 -4.59 9.49 -9.30
N MET A 87 -4.49 8.57 -8.33
CA MET A 87 -5.36 7.40 -8.27
C MET A 87 -6.84 7.84 -8.23
N PRO A 88 -7.66 7.40 -9.20
CA PRO A 88 -9.09 7.63 -9.15
C PRO A 88 -9.66 7.02 -7.86
N TYR A 89 -10.28 7.86 -7.05
CA TYR A 89 -10.89 7.45 -5.79
C TYR A 89 -12.23 8.16 -5.63
N ARG A 90 -13.25 7.42 -5.19
CA ARG A 90 -14.57 7.97 -4.86
C ARG A 90 -14.97 7.48 -3.48
N ARG A 91 -15.60 8.33 -2.69
CA ARG A 91 -16.17 7.89 -1.41
C ARG A 91 -17.26 6.84 -1.71
N ASN A 92 -17.32 5.79 -0.90
CA ASN A 92 -18.41 4.82 -0.94
C ASN A 92 -19.41 5.16 0.18
N GLU A 93 -20.70 4.97 -0.09
CA GLU A 93 -21.77 5.19 0.91
C GLU A 93 -22.31 3.86 1.46
N ASN A 94 -21.94 2.72 0.87
CA ASN A 94 -22.37 1.41 1.33
C ASN A 94 -21.64 1.01 2.63
N SER A 95 -22.30 1.23 3.76
CA SER A 95 -21.76 0.97 5.10
C SER A 95 -21.25 -0.46 5.28
N THR A 96 -21.94 -1.47 4.73
CA THR A 96 -21.52 -2.87 4.82
C THR A 96 -20.18 -3.10 4.12
N LEU A 97 -20.01 -2.57 2.89
CA LEU A 97 -18.74 -2.65 2.17
C LEU A 97 -17.64 -1.89 2.91
N LEU A 98 -17.94 -0.71 3.45
CA LEU A 98 -16.99 0.08 4.22
C LEU A 98 -16.48 -0.67 5.47
N THR A 99 -17.39 -1.24 6.27
CA THR A 99 -17.02 -2.03 7.45
C THR A 99 -16.20 -3.27 7.08
N GLN A 100 -16.56 -3.96 5.99
CA GLN A 100 -15.77 -5.09 5.48
C GLN A 100 -14.35 -4.64 5.09
N PHE A 101 -14.25 -3.51 4.40
CA PHE A 101 -12.97 -2.93 3.96
C PHE A 101 -12.08 -2.60 5.16
N ASP A 102 -12.61 -1.87 6.13
CA ASP A 102 -11.85 -1.43 7.31
C ASP A 102 -11.31 -2.65 8.09
N ARG A 103 -12.13 -3.70 8.27
CA ARG A 103 -11.69 -4.96 8.89
C ARG A 103 -10.56 -5.64 8.11
N LEU A 104 -10.61 -5.64 6.77
CA LEU A 104 -9.55 -6.21 5.94
C LEU A 104 -8.27 -5.40 6.03
N GLN A 105 -8.37 -4.07 6.06
CA GLN A 105 -7.22 -3.20 6.21
C GLN A 105 -6.53 -3.37 7.56
N GLU A 106 -7.29 -3.43 8.66
CA GLU A 106 -6.74 -3.67 10.00
C GLU A 106 -5.98 -5.01 10.05
N ARG A 107 -6.57 -6.07 9.48
CA ARG A 107 -5.92 -7.38 9.36
C ARG A 107 -4.65 -7.32 8.51
N LEU A 108 -4.66 -6.55 7.41
CA LEU A 108 -3.49 -6.36 6.56
C LEU A 108 -2.36 -5.68 7.33
N MET A 109 -2.64 -4.61 8.08
CA MET A 109 -1.61 -3.91 8.87
C MET A 109 -1.02 -4.80 9.96
N ALA A 110 -1.86 -5.55 10.67
CA ALA A 110 -1.42 -6.51 11.68
C ALA A 110 -0.53 -7.60 11.06
N ALA A 111 -0.96 -8.20 9.95
CA ALA A 111 -0.21 -9.24 9.26
C ALA A 111 1.11 -8.72 8.68
N LEU A 112 1.15 -7.49 8.14
CA LEU A 112 2.38 -6.85 7.67
C LEU A 112 3.38 -6.64 8.82
N GLN A 113 2.91 -6.22 9.99
CA GLN A 113 3.78 -6.09 11.17
C GLN A 113 4.32 -7.44 11.63
N GLU A 114 3.45 -8.44 11.79
CA GLU A 114 3.80 -9.78 12.26
C GLU A 114 4.78 -10.51 11.33
N SER A 115 4.58 -10.37 10.02
CA SER A 115 5.39 -11.03 8.99
C SER A 115 6.63 -10.25 8.54
N SER A 116 6.86 -9.05 9.09
CA SER A 116 8.01 -8.22 8.76
C SER A 116 9.32 -8.77 9.35
N ALA A 117 10.44 -8.32 8.81
CA ALA A 117 11.77 -8.67 9.32
C ALA A 117 12.62 -7.43 9.57
N GLU A 118 13.48 -7.47 10.58
CA GLU A 118 14.54 -6.47 10.73
C GLU A 118 15.72 -6.82 9.83
N LYS A 119 16.17 -5.85 9.02
CA LYS A 119 17.36 -5.98 8.18
C LYS A 119 18.38 -4.94 8.52
N THR A 120 19.65 -5.35 8.56
CA THR A 120 20.77 -4.43 8.77
C THR A 120 21.63 -4.35 7.53
N ILE A 121 21.90 -3.14 7.06
CA ILE A 121 22.78 -2.88 5.92
C ILE A 121 23.88 -1.88 6.29
N ALA A 122 25.03 -1.99 5.63
CA ALA A 122 26.11 -1.02 5.74
C ALA A 122 25.92 0.09 4.69
N THR A 123 25.94 1.34 5.14
CA THR A 123 25.90 2.52 4.28
C THR A 123 27.15 3.37 4.50
N LYS A 124 27.35 4.41 3.69
CA LYS A 124 28.44 5.38 3.90
C LYS A 124 28.36 6.09 5.25
N ALA A 125 27.14 6.25 5.80
CA ALA A 125 26.90 6.90 7.09
C ALA A 125 26.95 5.92 8.28
N GLY A 126 27.27 4.65 8.03
CA GLY A 126 27.29 3.59 9.03
C GLY A 126 26.21 2.54 8.82
N ARG A 127 26.06 1.65 9.80
CA ARG A 127 25.06 0.56 9.76
C ARG A 127 23.67 1.14 10.04
N ILE A 128 22.68 0.74 9.24
CA ILE A 128 21.28 1.06 9.51
C ILE A 128 20.49 -0.24 9.65
N THR A 129 19.55 -0.27 10.59
CA THR A 129 18.62 -1.38 10.77
C THR A 129 17.21 -0.89 10.46
N TYR A 130 16.49 -1.58 9.58
CA TYR A 130 15.16 -1.17 9.14
C TYR A 130 14.19 -2.34 9.09
N GLN A 131 12.89 -2.04 9.21
CA GLN A 131 11.82 -3.01 9.03
C GLN A 131 11.55 -3.23 7.55
N GLU A 132 11.63 -4.47 7.11
CA GLU A 132 11.30 -4.89 5.75
C GLU A 132 9.99 -5.68 5.73
N PHE A 133 9.17 -5.38 4.73
CA PHE A 133 7.85 -5.99 4.53
C PHE A 133 7.83 -6.86 3.28
N TYR A 134 7.07 -7.94 3.32
CA TYR A 134 6.93 -8.90 2.24
C TYR A 134 5.46 -9.09 1.86
N SER A 135 5.16 -9.10 0.56
CA SER A 135 3.78 -9.29 0.08
C SER A 135 3.32 -10.74 0.13
N LYS A 136 4.24 -11.72 0.04
CA LYS A 136 3.89 -13.14 -0.13
C LYS A 136 2.92 -13.65 0.95
N GLY A 137 3.17 -13.32 2.21
CA GLY A 137 2.31 -13.75 3.32
C GLY A 137 0.96 -13.02 3.40
N VAL A 138 0.86 -11.82 2.83
CA VAL A 138 -0.33 -10.96 2.91
C VAL A 138 -1.13 -10.87 1.62
N LYS A 139 -0.66 -11.49 0.53
CA LYS A 139 -1.35 -11.51 -0.77
C LYS A 139 -2.82 -11.97 -0.68
N PRO A 140 -3.17 -13.01 0.11
CA PRO A 140 -4.59 -13.37 0.28
C PRO A 140 -5.45 -12.24 0.86
N LEU A 141 -4.91 -11.42 1.77
CA LEU A 141 -5.63 -10.25 2.31
C LEU A 141 -5.75 -9.14 1.26
N ILE A 142 -4.70 -8.93 0.46
CA ILE A 142 -4.71 -8.00 -0.67
C ILE A 142 -5.79 -8.41 -1.69
N ASP A 143 -5.93 -9.71 -1.98
CA ASP A 143 -6.96 -10.20 -2.92
C ASP A 143 -8.38 -10.01 -2.40
N GLU A 144 -8.60 -10.18 -1.10
CA GLU A 144 -9.89 -9.83 -0.49
C GLU A 144 -10.16 -8.33 -0.54
N ILE A 145 -9.14 -7.47 -0.40
CA ILE A 145 -9.29 -6.03 -0.59
C ILE A 145 -9.65 -5.71 -2.05
N ASP A 146 -8.98 -6.32 -3.02
CA ASP A 146 -9.28 -6.13 -4.45
C ASP A 146 -10.72 -6.60 -4.79
N LYS A 147 -11.23 -7.67 -4.16
CA LYS A 147 -12.65 -8.07 -4.28
C LYS A 147 -13.61 -7.00 -3.77
N VAL A 148 -13.30 -6.33 -2.66
CA VAL A 148 -14.12 -5.22 -2.14
C VAL A 148 -14.00 -4.00 -3.05
N LEU A 149 -12.81 -3.71 -3.58
CA LEU A 149 -12.59 -2.63 -4.55
C LEU A 149 -13.35 -2.87 -5.85
N ALA A 150 -13.42 -4.11 -6.35
CA ALA A 150 -14.21 -4.46 -7.52
C ALA A 150 -15.69 -4.13 -7.31
N LYS A 151 -16.26 -4.45 -6.15
CA LYS A 151 -17.63 -4.04 -5.80
C LYS A 151 -17.79 -2.52 -5.71
N HIS A 152 -16.78 -1.83 -5.17
CA HIS A 152 -16.78 -0.39 -5.03
C HIS A 152 -16.75 0.34 -6.39
N TYR A 153 -15.88 -0.10 -7.30
CA TYR A 153 -15.73 0.47 -8.64
C TYR A 153 -16.65 -0.15 -9.69
N LYS A 154 -17.46 -1.15 -9.30
CA LYS A 154 -18.39 -1.90 -10.15
C LYS A 154 -17.70 -2.63 -11.30
N PHE A 155 -16.57 -3.25 -11.01
CA PHE A 155 -15.88 -4.13 -11.94
C PHE A 155 -16.67 -5.43 -12.17
N THR A 156 -16.52 -6.00 -13.36
CA THR A 156 -16.99 -7.36 -13.62
C THR A 156 -16.06 -8.40 -12.99
N ASP A 157 -16.51 -9.66 -12.95
CA ASP A 157 -15.68 -10.75 -12.43
C ASP A 157 -14.43 -10.97 -13.30
N GLU A 158 -14.54 -10.75 -14.62
CA GLU A 158 -13.40 -10.82 -15.55
C GLU A 158 -12.39 -9.70 -15.32
N GLU A 159 -12.85 -8.48 -15.04
CA GLU A 159 -11.98 -7.35 -14.72
C GLU A 159 -11.26 -7.56 -13.38
N LEU A 160 -11.96 -8.09 -12.37
CA LEU A 160 -11.36 -8.47 -11.10
C LEU A 160 -10.31 -9.57 -11.28
N ASP A 161 -10.64 -10.63 -12.05
CA ASP A 161 -9.69 -11.70 -12.36
C ASP A 161 -8.44 -11.18 -13.06
N PHE A 162 -8.61 -10.26 -14.03
CA PHE A 162 -7.51 -9.58 -14.68
C PHE A 162 -6.61 -8.84 -13.68
N ILE A 163 -7.19 -8.06 -12.77
CA ILE A 163 -6.44 -7.28 -11.78
C ILE A 163 -5.70 -8.20 -10.81
N VAL A 164 -6.38 -9.17 -10.18
CA VAL A 164 -5.79 -10.05 -9.16
C VAL A 164 -4.65 -10.90 -9.73
N ASN A 165 -4.74 -11.28 -11.00
CA ASN A 165 -3.76 -12.10 -11.70
C ASN A 165 -2.80 -11.29 -12.61
N PHE A 166 -2.82 -9.95 -12.53
CA PHE A 166 -2.02 -9.08 -13.39
C PHE A 166 -0.52 -9.45 -13.41
N ASP A 167 0.08 -9.63 -12.23
CA ASP A 167 1.51 -9.94 -12.14
C ASP A 167 1.82 -11.41 -12.52
N ILE A 168 0.88 -12.34 -12.31
CA ILE A 168 1.05 -13.77 -12.68
C ILE A 168 1.01 -13.91 -14.20
N LYS A 169 -0.02 -13.38 -14.84
CA LYS A 169 -0.25 -13.49 -16.29
C LYS A 169 0.86 -12.82 -17.12
N TYR A 170 1.46 -11.73 -16.63
CA TYR A 170 2.38 -10.92 -17.44
C TYR A 170 3.83 -10.85 -16.93
N ARG A 171 4.17 -11.41 -15.76
CA ARG A 171 5.56 -11.52 -15.30
C ARG A 171 6.08 -12.93 -15.08
N MET A 172 5.22 -13.89 -14.76
CA MET A 172 5.67 -15.26 -14.46
C MET A 172 5.67 -16.17 -15.71
N GLY A 173 5.09 -15.72 -16.83
CA GLY A 173 5.14 -16.46 -18.10
C GLY A 173 4.37 -17.78 -18.09
N ASP A 174 3.65 -18.09 -17.01
CA ASP A 174 2.72 -19.20 -16.97
C ASP A 174 1.46 -18.77 -17.72
N GLU A 175 1.41 -19.13 -19.00
CA GLU A 175 0.17 -19.17 -19.77
C GLU A 175 -0.82 -20.06 -19.01
N LEU A 176 -2.01 -19.51 -18.72
CA LEU A 176 -3.15 -20.24 -18.18
C LEU A 176 -3.67 -21.28 -19.18
#